data_AF-A0A3G1KQ36-F1
#
_entry.id   AF-A0A3G1KQ36-F1
#
_cell.length_a   1.000
_cell.length_b   1.000
_cell.length_c   1.000
_cell.angle_alpha   90.00
_cell.angle_beta   90.00
_cell.angle_gamma   90.00
#
_symmetry.space_group_name_H-M   'P 1'
#
loop_
_entity.id
_entity.type
_entity.pdbx_description
1 polymer ?
#
loop_
_entity_poly.entity_id
_entity_poly.type
_entity_poly.pdbx_seq_one_letter_code
_entity_poly.pdbx_strand_id
1 'polypeptide(L)'
;MKQIELLHPELQEKCHQLLRLAKSKGYDLLVTQTLRTKKEQDDLYAQGRTKPGKIVTWVSYPMSLHCWGVAFDIAVLLSGKVTWDTQHYDRIGPLGESLGLEWGGRWTNFPDKPHFQLKGFEAKRLVDLYRSPEVFTSSYQEKEPQDKETLAKIIVGKIVIEGKIIDGETFAPVRKLAEALEKKVNWDQTSKTVTIE
;
A
#
# COMPACT_ATOMS: atom_id res chain seq x y z
N MET A 1 -9.39 -10.91 4.48
CA MET A 1 -8.14 -10.34 3.95
C MET A 1 -7.69 -9.26 4.93
N LYS A 2 -6.40 -9.16 5.25
CA LYS A 2 -5.92 -8.05 6.09
C LYS A 2 -5.98 -6.75 5.28
N GLN A 3 -6.27 -5.64 5.96
CA GLN A 3 -6.44 -4.32 5.34
C GLN A 3 -5.05 -3.76 4.98
N ILE A 4 -4.80 -3.55 3.69
CA ILE A 4 -3.57 -2.95 3.16
C ILE A 4 -3.52 -1.47 3.54
N GLU A 5 -4.67 -0.85 3.69
CA GLU A 5 -4.90 0.56 4.06
C GLU A 5 -4.30 0.92 5.43
N LEU A 6 -3.99 -0.08 6.25
CA LEU A 6 -3.32 0.08 7.55
C LEU A 6 -1.79 0.18 7.44
N LEU A 7 -1.21 -0.07 6.27
CA LEU A 7 0.23 0.08 6.04
C LEU A 7 0.59 1.55 5.81
N HIS A 8 1.86 1.88 6.00
CA HIS A 8 2.42 3.16 5.58
C HIS A 8 2.10 3.42 4.08
N PRO A 9 1.73 4.65 3.65
CA PRO A 9 1.29 4.93 2.27
C PRO A 9 2.23 4.41 1.18
N GLU A 10 3.54 4.62 1.36
CA GLU A 10 4.55 4.07 0.44
C GLU A 10 4.49 2.53 0.33
N LEU A 11 4.25 1.85 1.46
CA LEU A 11 4.18 0.40 1.50
C LEU A 11 2.87 -0.13 0.91
N GLN A 12 1.78 0.63 0.99
CA GLN A 12 0.52 0.28 0.30
C GLN A 12 0.77 0.18 -1.20
N GLU A 13 1.37 1.21 -1.80
CA GLU A 13 1.65 1.23 -3.23
C GLU A 13 2.60 0.08 -3.63
N LYS A 14 3.69 -0.12 -2.88
CA LYS A 14 4.63 -1.22 -3.15
C LYS A 14 4.00 -2.60 -2.97
N CYS A 15 3.11 -2.77 -2.00
CA CYS A 15 2.36 -4.01 -1.80
C CYS A 15 1.48 -4.28 -3.03
N HIS A 16 0.69 -3.31 -3.49
CA HIS A 16 -0.12 -3.45 -4.70
C HIS A 16 0.73 -3.71 -5.95
N GLN A 17 1.88 -3.06 -6.11
CA GLN A 17 2.83 -3.33 -7.18
C GLN A 17 3.34 -4.77 -7.13
N LEU A 18 3.68 -5.29 -5.95
CA LEU A 18 4.12 -6.68 -5.79
C LEU A 18 3.00 -7.66 -6.16
N LEU A 19 1.77 -7.42 -5.73
CA LEU A 19 0.62 -8.26 -6.08
C LEU A 19 0.41 -8.30 -7.61
N ARG A 20 0.44 -7.15 -8.29
CA ARG A 20 0.32 -7.06 -9.76
C ARG A 20 1.48 -7.75 -10.46
N LEU A 21 2.71 -7.51 -10.01
CA LEU A 21 3.92 -8.08 -10.61
C LEU A 21 3.95 -9.60 -10.45
N ALA A 22 3.68 -10.11 -9.25
CA ALA A 22 3.57 -11.54 -8.99
C ALA A 22 2.48 -12.19 -9.86
N LYS A 23 1.31 -11.55 -9.99
CA LYS A 23 0.23 -12.02 -10.85
C LYS A 23 0.67 -12.14 -12.32
N SER A 24 1.40 -11.15 -12.83
CA SER A 24 1.95 -11.21 -14.21
C SER A 24 2.98 -12.33 -14.41
N LYS A 25 3.55 -12.87 -13.33
CA LYS A 25 4.44 -14.04 -13.31
C LYS A 25 3.72 -15.36 -13.00
N GLY A 26 2.39 -15.36 -12.94
CA GLY A 26 1.57 -16.54 -12.69
C GLY A 26 1.43 -16.91 -11.20
N TYR A 27 1.73 -15.99 -10.28
CA TYR A 27 1.55 -16.18 -8.85
C TYR A 27 0.35 -15.38 -8.33
N ASP A 28 -0.62 -16.06 -7.74
CA ASP A 28 -1.64 -15.42 -6.92
C ASP A 28 -1.13 -15.29 -5.50
N LEU A 29 -1.26 -14.10 -4.92
CA LEU A 29 -0.79 -13.81 -3.57
C LEU A 29 -1.94 -13.35 -2.68
N LEU A 30 -1.91 -13.77 -1.43
CA LEU A 30 -2.80 -13.31 -0.37
C LEU A 30 -1.99 -12.57 0.68
N VAL A 31 -2.34 -11.33 0.99
CA VAL A 31 -1.74 -10.62 2.14
C VAL A 31 -2.32 -11.20 3.44
N THR A 32 -1.45 -11.77 4.28
CA THR A 32 -1.81 -12.50 5.50
C THR A 32 -1.60 -11.70 6.77
N GLN A 33 -0.65 -10.76 6.78
CA GLN A 33 -0.37 -9.84 7.89
C GLN A 33 -0.08 -8.45 7.36
N THR A 34 -0.56 -7.42 8.06
CA THR A 34 -0.23 -6.01 7.82
C THR A 34 0.15 -5.37 9.16
N LEU A 35 -0.57 -4.33 9.60
CA LEU A 35 -0.39 -3.73 10.91
C LEU A 35 -0.76 -4.72 12.03
N ARG A 36 0.08 -4.78 13.06
CA ARG A 36 -0.12 -5.63 14.24
C ARG A 36 -0.24 -4.81 15.51
N THR A 37 -1.36 -4.96 16.20
CA THR A 37 -1.62 -4.31 17.47
C THR A 37 -0.70 -4.81 18.58
N LYS A 38 -0.59 -4.06 19.68
CA LYS A 38 0.13 -4.48 20.89
C LYS A 38 -0.31 -5.87 21.37
N LYS A 39 -1.62 -6.08 21.47
CA LYS A 39 -2.18 -7.36 21.93
C LYS A 39 -1.76 -8.52 21.01
N GLU A 40 -1.89 -8.34 19.69
CA GLU A 40 -1.50 -9.38 18.73
C GLU A 40 0.00 -9.70 18.82
N GLN A 41 0.88 -8.69 18.91
CA GLN A 41 2.32 -8.94 19.02
C GLN A 41 2.70 -9.60 20.35
N ASP A 42 2.12 -9.17 21.47
CA ASP A 42 2.37 -9.79 22.77
C ASP A 42 1.88 -11.24 22.80
N ASP A 43 0.73 -11.53 22.18
CA ASP A 43 0.19 -12.88 22.04
C ASP A 43 1.11 -13.79 21.19
N LEU A 44 1.68 -13.28 20.10
CA LEU A 44 2.67 -14.02 19.29
C LEU A 44 3.98 -14.22 20.06
N TYR A 45 4.46 -13.21 20.79
CA TYR A 45 5.69 -13.30 21.58
C TYR A 45 5.56 -14.32 22.71
N ALA A 46 4.37 -14.46 23.30
CA ALA A 46 4.08 -15.46 24.31
C ALA A 46 4.14 -16.92 23.81
N GLN A 47 3.89 -17.18 22.52
CA GLN A 47 3.92 -18.54 21.97
C GLN A 47 5.31 -19.17 22.06
N GLY A 48 5.36 -20.42 22.55
CA GLY A 48 6.60 -21.14 22.82
C GLY A 48 7.41 -20.62 24.02
N ARG A 49 6.87 -19.64 24.76
CA ARG A 49 7.48 -19.07 25.98
C ARG A 49 6.58 -19.25 27.19
N THR A 50 5.46 -18.54 27.20
CA THR A 50 4.45 -18.56 28.28
C THR A 50 3.12 -19.17 27.83
N LYS A 51 2.95 -19.40 26.53
CA LYS A 51 1.85 -20.16 25.92
C LYS A 51 2.40 -21.32 25.09
N PRO A 52 1.68 -22.45 24.97
CA PRO A 52 2.07 -23.53 24.06
C PRO A 52 2.17 -23.05 22.61
N GLY A 53 3.00 -23.72 21.80
CA GLY A 53 3.19 -23.42 20.38
C GLY A 53 4.66 -23.28 20.00
N LYS A 54 4.93 -23.14 18.70
CA LYS A 54 6.27 -22.83 18.19
C LYS A 54 6.55 -21.34 18.42
N ILE A 55 7.82 -20.99 18.65
CA ILE A 55 8.24 -19.59 18.62
C ILE A 55 8.11 -19.09 17.17
N VAL A 56 7.24 -18.11 16.96
CA VAL A 56 6.98 -17.49 15.64
C VAL A 56 7.49 -16.05 15.55
N THR A 57 7.98 -15.49 16.66
CA THR A 57 8.63 -14.17 16.68
C THR A 57 9.65 -14.12 17.82
N TRP A 58 10.73 -13.36 17.60
CA TRP A 58 11.81 -13.13 18.57
C TRP A 58 11.74 -11.78 19.27
N VAL A 59 10.83 -10.91 18.83
CA VAL A 59 10.72 -9.53 19.31
C VAL A 59 9.38 -9.29 19.99
N SER A 60 9.38 -8.54 21.09
CA SER A 60 8.15 -8.10 21.78
C SER A 60 7.58 -6.84 21.13
N TYR A 61 6.40 -6.40 21.54
CA TYR A 61 5.92 -5.06 21.17
C TYR A 61 6.85 -3.95 21.71
N PRO A 62 7.08 -2.84 20.97
CA PRO A 62 6.74 -2.56 19.57
C PRO A 62 7.89 -2.90 18.61
N MET A 63 8.77 -3.85 18.94
CA MET A 63 10.02 -4.09 18.19
C MET A 63 9.83 -4.84 16.86
N SER A 64 8.63 -5.30 16.55
CA SER A 64 8.27 -5.83 15.22
C SER A 64 7.91 -4.68 14.28
N LEU A 65 8.41 -4.70 13.04
CA LEU A 65 8.07 -3.69 12.03
C LEU A 65 6.60 -3.76 11.56
N HIS A 66 5.91 -4.89 11.79
CA HIS A 66 4.45 -4.93 11.65
C HIS A 66 3.72 -4.02 12.63
N CYS A 67 4.28 -3.79 13.83
CA CYS A 67 3.68 -2.88 14.79
C CYS A 67 3.67 -1.45 14.29
N TRP A 68 4.63 -1.09 13.43
CA TRP A 68 4.78 0.24 12.85
C TRP A 68 4.08 0.41 11.50
N GLY A 69 3.40 -0.62 10.99
CA GLY A 69 2.72 -0.56 9.67
C GLY A 69 3.68 -0.49 8.48
N VAL A 70 4.96 -0.80 8.67
CA VAL A 70 6.00 -0.76 7.61
C VAL A 70 6.46 -2.16 7.18
N ALA A 71 5.67 -3.18 7.50
CA ALA A 71 5.87 -4.55 7.03
C ALA A 71 4.54 -5.26 6.73
N PHE A 72 4.59 -6.24 5.83
CA PHE A 72 3.48 -7.12 5.50
C PHE A 72 3.97 -8.54 5.17
N ASP A 73 3.10 -9.52 5.38
CA ASP A 73 3.35 -10.92 5.00
C ASP A 73 2.41 -11.36 3.88
N ILE A 74 2.89 -12.30 3.07
CA ILE A 74 2.10 -12.94 2.02
C ILE A 74 2.00 -14.47 2.17
N ALA A 75 0.92 -15.03 1.65
CA ALA A 75 0.80 -16.43 1.30
C ALA A 75 0.73 -16.57 -0.23
N VAL A 76 1.40 -17.60 -0.76
CA VAL A 76 1.26 -17.96 -2.18
C VAL A 76 0.03 -18.84 -2.35
N LEU A 77 -0.77 -18.55 -3.38
CA LEU A 77 -1.91 -19.35 -3.78
C LEU A 77 -1.58 -20.13 -5.06
N LEU A 78 -1.72 -21.44 -5.00
CA LEU A 78 -1.69 -22.32 -6.16
C LEU A 78 -3.07 -22.93 -6.35
N SER A 79 -3.67 -22.68 -7.52
CA SER A 79 -5.02 -23.16 -7.84
C SER A 79 -6.04 -22.84 -6.73
N GLY A 80 -5.93 -21.63 -6.16
CA GLY A 80 -6.79 -21.14 -5.07
C GLY A 80 -6.47 -21.67 -3.67
N LYS A 81 -5.43 -22.49 -3.48
CA LYS A 81 -5.03 -23.02 -2.18
C LYS A 81 -3.72 -22.41 -1.71
N VAL A 82 -3.65 -22.08 -0.41
CA VAL A 82 -2.41 -21.58 0.21
C VAL A 82 -1.34 -22.67 0.19
N THR A 83 -0.14 -22.30 -0.24
CA THR A 83 1.08 -23.09 -0.10
C THR A 83 2.16 -22.29 0.62
N TRP A 84 2.93 -22.98 1.45
CA TRP A 84 4.09 -22.44 2.16
C TRP A 84 5.41 -22.99 1.59
N ASP A 85 5.37 -23.58 0.40
CA ASP A 85 6.54 -24.11 -0.27
C ASP A 85 7.51 -22.99 -0.63
N THR A 86 8.69 -23.05 -0.03
CA THR A 86 9.73 -22.03 -0.09
C THR A 86 10.19 -21.70 -1.51
N GLN A 87 10.10 -22.64 -2.46
CA GLN A 87 10.54 -22.41 -3.84
C GLN A 87 9.75 -21.29 -4.54
N HIS A 88 8.49 -21.06 -4.14
CA HIS A 88 7.68 -19.99 -4.70
C HIS A 88 8.09 -18.64 -4.14
N TYR A 89 8.33 -18.58 -2.84
CA TYR A 89 8.82 -17.37 -2.20
C TYR A 89 10.20 -16.97 -2.74
N ASP A 90 11.06 -17.93 -3.08
CA ASP A 90 12.35 -17.66 -3.72
C ASP A 90 12.24 -16.99 -5.11
N ARG A 91 11.08 -17.16 -5.78
CA ARG A 91 10.77 -16.48 -7.04
C ARG A 91 10.08 -15.12 -6.84
N ILE A 92 9.33 -14.96 -5.75
CA ILE A 92 8.56 -13.74 -5.44
C ILE A 92 9.41 -12.71 -4.70
N GLY A 93 10.27 -13.16 -3.78
CA GLY A 93 11.18 -12.33 -3.00
C GLY A 93 11.92 -11.28 -3.82
N PRO A 94 12.65 -11.70 -4.88
CA PRO A 94 13.37 -10.77 -5.76
C PRO A 94 12.46 -9.76 -6.47
N LEU A 95 11.19 -10.07 -6.70
CA LEU A 95 10.22 -9.11 -7.26
C LEU A 95 9.97 -7.98 -6.25
N GLY A 96 9.77 -8.31 -4.98
CA GLY A 96 9.65 -7.30 -3.92
C GLY A 96 10.93 -6.46 -3.78
N GLU A 97 12.10 -7.11 -3.83
CA GLU A 97 13.39 -6.41 -3.83
C GLU A 97 13.51 -5.40 -4.99
N SER A 98 13.05 -5.77 -6.19
CA SER A 98 13.06 -4.90 -7.38
C SER A 98 12.16 -3.67 -7.24
N LEU A 99 11.15 -3.72 -6.37
CA LEU A 99 10.25 -2.61 -6.02
C LEU A 99 10.81 -1.76 -4.87
N GLY A 100 12.02 -2.06 -4.40
CA GLY A 100 12.69 -1.35 -3.31
C GLY A 100 12.32 -1.86 -1.92
N LEU A 101 11.57 -2.96 -1.79
CA LEU A 101 11.31 -3.59 -0.50
C LEU A 101 12.55 -4.36 -0.01
N GLU A 102 12.65 -4.51 1.30
CA GLU A 102 13.47 -5.54 1.90
C GLU A 102 12.64 -6.82 2.03
N TRP A 103 13.23 -7.97 1.67
CA TRP A 103 12.59 -9.27 1.73
C TRP A 103 13.22 -10.14 2.82
N GLY A 104 12.38 -10.64 3.75
CA GLY A 104 12.83 -11.40 4.92
C GLY A 104 13.47 -12.76 4.57
N GLY A 105 13.27 -13.26 3.36
CA GLY A 105 13.98 -14.45 2.87
C GLY A 105 15.49 -14.26 2.70
N ARG A 106 15.99 -13.01 2.70
CA ARG A 106 17.43 -12.70 2.70
C ARG A 106 18.07 -12.69 4.09
N TRP A 107 17.29 -12.71 5.16
CA TRP A 107 17.84 -12.65 6.51
C TRP A 107 18.67 -13.89 6.82
N THR A 108 19.87 -13.68 7.34
CA THR A 108 20.78 -14.78 7.72
C THR A 108 20.37 -15.44 9.03
N ASN A 109 19.78 -14.67 9.93
CA ASN A 109 19.25 -15.13 11.21
C ASN A 109 17.72 -15.14 11.14
N PHE A 110 17.13 -16.33 11.19
CA PHE A 110 15.68 -16.55 11.10
C PHE A 110 15.06 -16.02 9.78
N PRO A 111 15.39 -16.65 8.63
CA PRO A 111 14.81 -16.26 7.34
C PRO A 111 13.28 -16.33 7.37
N ASP A 112 12.63 -15.23 7.01
CA ASP A 112 11.18 -15.11 6.97
C ASP A 112 10.71 -14.84 5.54
N LYS A 113 10.53 -15.92 4.77
CA LYS A 113 10.25 -15.81 3.32
C LYS A 113 8.91 -15.15 2.97
N PRO A 114 7.84 -15.27 3.78
CA PRO A 114 6.61 -14.49 3.61
C PRO A 114 6.75 -12.98 3.79
N HIS A 115 7.77 -12.52 4.52
CA HIS A 115 7.86 -11.15 5.04
C HIS A 115 8.48 -10.16 4.06
N PHE A 116 7.87 -8.98 3.95
CA PHE A 116 8.38 -7.82 3.24
C PHE A 116 8.25 -6.56 4.08
N GLN A 117 9.23 -5.65 3.97
CA GLN A 117 9.22 -4.37 4.69
C GLN A 117 9.82 -3.23 3.87
N LEU A 118 9.52 -1.99 4.26
CA LEU A 118 10.21 -0.82 3.73
C LEU A 118 11.67 -0.81 4.22
N LYS A 119 12.59 -0.43 3.33
CA LYS A 119 14.00 -0.21 3.68
C LYS A 119 14.17 1.06 4.51
N GLY A 120 15.23 1.10 5.32
CA GLY A 120 15.60 2.28 6.11
C GLY A 120 14.79 2.48 7.40
N PHE A 121 13.85 1.58 7.68
CA PHE A 121 13.14 1.53 8.95
C PHE A 121 13.80 0.55 9.90
N GLU A 122 14.03 1.01 11.13
CA GLU A 122 14.53 0.18 12.22
C GLU A 122 13.66 0.44 13.45
N ALA A 123 13.13 -0.63 14.06
CA ALA A 123 12.19 -0.49 15.17
C ALA A 123 12.77 0.32 16.34
N LYS A 124 14.06 0.16 16.65
CA LYS A 124 14.72 0.95 17.70
C LYS A 124 14.70 2.45 17.37
N ARG A 125 15.05 2.82 16.14
CA ARG A 125 15.03 4.21 15.70
C ARG A 125 13.62 4.78 15.70
N LEU A 126 12.62 3.99 15.33
CA LEU A 126 11.22 4.38 15.40
C LEU A 126 10.76 4.65 16.83
N VAL A 127 11.14 3.80 17.79
CA VAL A 127 10.93 4.06 19.24
C VAL A 127 11.61 5.35 19.68
N ASP A 128 12.86 5.57 19.24
CA ASP A 128 13.63 6.76 19.64
C ASP A 128 13.05 8.06 19.09
N LEU A 129 12.46 8.04 17.89
CA LEU A 129 11.88 9.22 17.24
C LEU A 129 10.42 9.48 17.62
N TYR A 130 9.60 8.44 17.63
CA TYR A 130 8.14 8.57 17.72
C TYR A 130 7.57 8.06 19.04
N ARG A 131 8.34 7.35 19.86
CA ARG A 131 7.93 6.71 21.13
C ARG A 131 6.94 5.57 20.99
N SER A 132 5.93 5.69 20.14
CA SER A 132 4.93 4.65 19.90
C SER A 132 4.52 4.54 18.43
N PRO A 133 4.06 3.35 17.99
CA PRO A 133 3.52 3.16 16.66
C PRO A 133 2.32 4.07 16.32
N GLU A 134 1.50 4.43 17.30
CA GLU A 134 0.36 5.33 17.11
C GLU A 134 0.84 6.72 16.70
N VAL A 135 1.84 7.27 17.41
CA VAL A 135 2.44 8.57 17.08
C VAL A 135 3.10 8.55 15.70
N PHE A 136 3.79 7.46 15.35
CA PHE A 136 4.34 7.29 14.02
C PHE A 136 3.26 7.27 12.94
N THR A 137 2.19 6.51 13.16
CA THR A 137 1.08 6.38 12.20
C THR A 137 0.39 7.72 11.94
N SER A 138 0.10 8.48 13.01
CA SER A 138 -0.46 9.82 12.88
C SER A 138 0.44 10.77 12.09
N SER A 139 1.76 10.61 12.14
CA SER A 139 2.72 11.53 11.50
C SER A 139 2.65 11.58 9.96
N TYR A 140 2.06 10.56 9.32
CA TYR A 140 1.82 10.53 7.87
C TYR A 140 0.33 10.46 7.52
N GLN A 141 -0.55 10.11 8.45
CA GLN A 141 -2.00 10.26 8.25
C GLN A 141 -2.44 11.73 8.29
N GLU A 142 -1.77 12.59 9.07
CA GLU A 142 -2.02 14.04 9.06
C GLU A 142 -1.35 14.78 7.89
N LYS A 143 -0.49 14.10 7.11
CA LYS A 143 0.23 14.68 5.95
C LYS A 143 -0.44 14.44 4.60
N GLU A 144 -1.53 13.68 4.55
CA GLU A 144 -2.36 13.63 3.36
C GLU A 144 -3.49 14.64 3.50
N PRO A 145 -3.53 15.71 2.68
CA PRO A 145 -4.80 16.33 2.37
C PRO A 145 -5.63 15.26 1.66
N GLN A 146 -6.67 14.83 2.33
CA GLN A 146 -7.86 14.26 1.73
C GLN A 146 -8.21 15.11 0.50
N ASP A 147 -8.24 14.49 -0.68
CA ASP A 147 -8.44 15.13 -2.00
C ASP A 147 -7.35 16.11 -2.45
N LYS A 148 -6.19 15.61 -2.91
CA LYS A 148 -5.42 16.37 -3.91
C LYS A 148 -6.08 16.26 -5.28
N GLU A 149 -7.23 16.93 -5.43
CA GLU A 149 -7.58 17.54 -6.70
C GLU A 149 -6.46 18.52 -7.05
N THR A 150 -5.46 18.06 -7.81
CA THR A 150 -4.40 18.96 -8.25
C THR A 150 -5.03 19.90 -9.27
N LEU A 151 -5.09 21.20 -8.98
CA LEU A 151 -5.69 22.17 -9.88
C LEU A 151 -4.87 22.27 -11.17
N ALA A 152 -5.53 22.06 -12.30
CA ALA A 152 -4.98 22.30 -13.63
C ALA A 152 -5.42 23.67 -14.14
N LYS A 153 -4.55 24.35 -14.89
CA LYS A 153 -4.93 25.53 -15.69
C LYS A 153 -4.94 25.13 -17.15
N ILE A 154 -6.11 25.18 -17.76
CA ILE A 154 -6.33 24.84 -19.17
C ILE A 154 -6.51 26.14 -19.93
N ILE A 155 -5.74 26.33 -21.00
CA ILE A 155 -5.74 27.59 -21.76
C ILE A 155 -6.33 27.33 -23.14
N VAL A 156 -7.42 28.01 -23.47
CA VAL A 156 -8.06 28.01 -24.80
C VAL A 156 -8.04 29.43 -25.34
N GLY A 157 -7.13 29.70 -26.27
CA GLY A 157 -6.87 31.06 -26.74
C GLY A 157 -6.43 31.98 -25.58
N LYS A 158 -7.26 32.95 -25.22
CA LYS A 158 -7.03 33.89 -24.09
C LYS A 158 -7.79 33.49 -22.81
N ILE A 159 -8.61 32.44 -22.86
CA ILE A 159 -9.46 32.01 -21.76
C ILE A 159 -8.69 31.00 -20.91
N VAL A 160 -8.71 31.21 -19.59
CA VAL A 160 -8.14 30.29 -18.60
C VAL A 160 -9.28 29.57 -17.90
N ILE A 161 -9.25 28.23 -17.94
CA ILE A 161 -10.23 27.35 -17.31
C ILE A 161 -9.54 26.61 -16.18
N GLU A 162 -10.13 26.66 -15.00
CA GLU A 162 -9.73 25.82 -13.87
C GLU A 162 -10.23 24.39 -14.08
N GLY A 163 -9.30 23.46 -14.16
CA GLY A 163 -9.52 22.02 -14.24
C GLY A 163 -8.88 21.30 -13.06
N LYS A 164 -8.89 19.97 -13.11
CA LYS A 164 -8.32 19.10 -12.09
C LYS A 164 -7.47 18.02 -12.75
N ILE A 165 -6.42 17.57 -12.08
CA ILE A 165 -5.67 16.38 -12.47
C ILE A 165 -6.13 15.24 -11.58
N ILE A 166 -6.62 14.17 -12.21
CA ILE A 166 -7.08 12.94 -11.56
C ILE A 166 -6.35 11.79 -12.28
N ASP A 167 -5.62 10.96 -11.54
CA ASP A 167 -4.85 9.82 -12.08
C ASP A 167 -3.89 10.16 -13.24
N GLY A 168 -3.33 11.38 -13.23
CA GLY A 168 -2.41 11.85 -14.26
C GLY A 168 -3.10 12.40 -15.52
N GLU A 169 -4.43 12.34 -15.59
CA GLU A 169 -5.24 12.91 -16.66
C GLU A 169 -5.83 14.27 -16.24
N THR A 170 -5.93 15.19 -17.20
CA THR A 170 -6.47 16.54 -16.95
C THR A 170 -7.96 16.60 -17.31
N PHE A 171 -8.78 16.92 -16.32
CA PHE A 171 -10.22 17.08 -16.42
C PHE A 171 -10.60 18.56 -16.43
N ALA A 172 -11.49 18.93 -17.36
CA ALA A 172 -12.06 20.27 -17.46
C ALA A 172 -13.58 20.22 -17.25
N PRO A 173 -14.20 21.24 -16.65
CA PRO A 173 -15.64 21.40 -16.73
C PRO A 173 -16.08 21.52 -18.19
N VAL A 174 -16.78 20.49 -18.70
CA VAL A 174 -17.14 20.36 -20.13
C VAL A 174 -17.85 21.61 -20.69
N ARG A 175 -18.69 22.26 -19.88
CA ARG A 175 -19.39 23.50 -20.23
C ARG A 175 -18.42 24.67 -20.46
N LYS A 176 -17.50 24.91 -19.52
CA LYS A 176 -16.50 25.99 -19.65
C LYS A 176 -15.59 25.77 -20.85
N LEU A 177 -15.23 24.52 -21.11
CA LEU A 177 -14.42 24.15 -22.26
C LEU A 177 -15.14 24.40 -23.59
N ALA A 178 -16.40 23.97 -23.70
CA ALA A 178 -17.22 24.19 -24.88
C ALA A 178 -17.52 25.67 -25.12
N GLU A 179 -17.87 26.43 -24.09
CA GLU A 179 -18.07 27.89 -24.18
C GLU A 179 -16.80 28.60 -24.68
N ALA A 180 -15.62 28.20 -24.19
CA ALA A 180 -14.35 28.75 -24.66
C ALA A 180 -14.04 28.39 -26.13
N LEU A 181 -14.69 27.36 -26.67
CA LEU A 181 -14.62 26.94 -28.07
C LEU A 181 -15.81 27.47 -28.89
N GLU A 182 -16.62 28.37 -28.33
CA GLU A 182 -17.84 28.92 -28.96
C GLU A 182 -18.87 27.85 -29.34
N LYS A 183 -18.93 26.79 -28.54
CA LYS A 183 -19.83 25.64 -28.70
C LYS A 183 -20.92 25.61 -27.65
N LYS A 184 -22.08 25.06 -28.01
CA LYS A 184 -23.21 24.85 -27.11
C LYS A 184 -23.15 23.46 -26.50
N VAL A 185 -23.46 23.36 -25.21
CA VAL A 185 -23.53 22.09 -24.48
C VAL A 185 -24.97 21.74 -24.14
N ASN A 186 -25.39 20.53 -24.50
CA ASN A 186 -26.64 19.95 -24.07
C ASN A 186 -26.40 18.75 -23.13
N TRP A 187 -27.30 18.59 -22.16
CA TRP A 187 -27.30 17.47 -21.22
C TRP A 187 -28.61 16.71 -21.34
N ASP A 188 -28.51 15.41 -21.61
CA ASP A 188 -29.64 14.48 -21.53
C ASP A 188 -29.59 13.74 -20.20
N GLN A 189 -30.60 14.02 -19.35
CA GLN A 189 -30.71 13.43 -18.01
C GLN A 189 -30.98 11.92 -18.02
N THR A 190 -31.66 11.42 -19.06
CA THR A 190 -32.08 10.01 -19.20
C THR A 190 -30.91 9.16 -19.66
N SER A 191 -30.22 9.58 -20.72
CA SER A 191 -29.07 8.84 -21.27
C SER A 191 -27.74 9.16 -20.57
N LYS A 192 -27.71 10.19 -19.71
CA LYS A 192 -26.48 10.72 -19.10
C LYS A 192 -25.47 11.18 -20.15
N THR A 193 -25.95 11.70 -21.28
CA THR A 193 -25.12 12.10 -22.42
C THR A 193 -24.91 13.60 -22.42
N VAL A 194 -23.67 14.01 -22.67
CA VAL A 194 -23.29 15.39 -22.99
C VAL A 194 -23.06 15.49 -24.50
N THR A 195 -23.74 16.42 -25.17
CA THR A 195 -23.52 16.74 -26.58
C THR A 195 -22.96 18.15 -26.72
N ILE A 196 -21.96 18.32 -27.59
CA ILE A 196 -21.31 19.60 -27.88
C ILE A 196 -21.52 19.89 -29.38
N GLU A 197 -22.14 21.03 -29.70
CA GLU A 197 -22.52 21.42 -31.08
C GLU A 197 -22.14 22.87 -31.41
#